data_AF-T0GJ82-F1
#
_entry.id   AF-T0GJ82-F1
#
_cell.length_a   1.000
_cell.length_b   1.000
_cell.length_c   1.000
_cell.angle_alpha   90.00
_cell.angle_beta   90.00
_cell.angle_gamma   90.00
#
_symmetry.space_group_name_H-M   'P 1'
#
loop_
_entity.id
_entity.type
_entity.pdbx_description
1 polymer ?
#
loop_
_entity_poly.entity_id
_entity_poly.type
_entity_poly.pdbx_seq_one_letter_code
_entity_poly.pdbx_strand_id
1 'polypeptide(L)'
;MSEKIKEPKVKKKSKVEMKIDELSLQLKSKEISPMEFAEKFPIKVEKMPKEELIPIAVTVYKETHGEKKYKKIQNDFDAIIGIVREFVLMYMTTLREGYQFIKKNDKAFALLTQRAADESMRVYPWLSENYYMD
;
A
#
# COMPACT_ATOMS: atom_id res chain seq x y z
N MET A 1 6.31 37.44 32.59
CA MET A 1 5.89 36.02 32.57
C MET A 1 6.46 35.42 31.30
N SER A 2 7.38 34.47 31.41
CA SER A 2 8.02 33.83 30.26
C SER A 2 7.15 32.66 29.80
N GLU A 3 6.54 32.77 28.63
CA GLU A 3 5.83 31.65 27.99
C GLU A 3 6.85 30.54 27.69
N LYS A 4 6.67 29.38 28.34
CA LYS A 4 7.41 28.17 28.02
C LYS A 4 6.97 27.69 26.64
N ILE A 5 7.83 27.88 25.64
CA ILE A 5 7.72 27.22 24.33
C ILE A 5 7.67 25.71 24.59
N LYS A 6 6.51 25.08 24.37
CA LYS A 6 6.39 23.62 24.41
C LYS A 6 7.17 23.06 23.23
N GLU A 7 8.34 22.48 23.51
CA GLU A 7 9.08 21.69 22.54
C GLU A 7 8.15 20.62 21.93
N PRO A 8 8.20 20.41 20.60
CA PRO A 8 7.36 19.42 19.95
C PRO A 8 7.70 18.04 20.51
N LYS A 9 6.70 17.35 21.09
CA LYS A 9 6.82 15.98 21.56
C LYS A 9 7.22 15.09 20.37
N VAL A 10 8.48 14.66 20.33
CA VAL A 10 8.97 13.69 19.35
C VAL A 10 8.12 12.41 19.49
N LYS A 11 7.26 12.14 18.50
CA LYS A 11 6.47 10.90 18.46
C LYS A 11 7.46 9.74 18.33
N LYS A 12 7.36 8.74 19.22
CA LYS A 12 8.09 7.48 19.06
C LYS A 12 7.65 6.82 17.75
N LYS A 13 8.63 6.46 16.92
CA LYS A 13 8.40 5.64 15.72
C LYS A 13 7.79 4.29 16.11
N SER A 14 6.89 3.80 15.28
CA SER A 14 6.33 2.46 15.38
C SER A 14 7.37 1.39 15.01
N LYS A 15 7.11 0.14 15.42
CA LYS A 15 7.99 -0.99 15.07
C LYS A 15 8.16 -1.16 13.55
N VAL A 16 7.11 -0.88 12.78
CA VAL A 16 7.13 -0.99 11.31
C VAL A 16 8.04 0.09 10.72
N GLU A 17 7.88 1.35 11.13
CA GLU A 17 8.73 2.46 10.67
C GLU A 17 10.20 2.20 10.99
N MET A 18 10.50 1.72 12.21
CA MET A 18 11.86 1.36 12.59
C MET A 18 12.44 0.26 11.68
N LYS A 19 11.65 -0.74 11.31
CA LYS A 19 12.11 -1.84 10.45
C LYS A 19 12.31 -1.39 8.99
N ILE A 20 11.45 -0.50 8.50
CA ILE A 20 11.61 0.13 7.18
C ILE A 20 12.93 0.91 7.15
N ASP A 21 13.20 1.73 8.17
CA ASP A 21 14.45 2.49 8.27
C ASP A 21 15.69 1.59 8.27
N GLU A 22 15.66 0.51 9.07
CA GLU A 22 16.75 -0.47 9.16
C GLU A 22 17.05 -1.13 7.80
N LEU A 23 16.03 -1.68 7.13
CA LEU A 23 16.19 -2.33 5.83
C LEU A 23 16.65 -1.35 4.75
N SER A 24 16.17 -0.11 4.82
CA SER A 24 16.55 0.95 3.88
C SER A 24 18.03 1.32 4.03
N LEU A 25 18.56 1.33 5.25
CA LEU A 25 19.98 1.54 5.51
C LEU A 25 20.82 0.38 4.98
N GLN A 26 20.43 -0.87 5.28
CA GLN A 26 21.12 -2.08 4.79
C GLN A 26 21.16 -2.13 3.25
N LEU A 27 20.07 -1.74 2.58
CA LEU A 27 20.04 -1.69 1.12
C LEU A 27 20.98 -0.59 0.58
N LYS A 28 21.03 0.57 1.23
CA LYS A 28 21.93 1.68 0.84
C LYS A 28 23.40 1.34 1.07
N SER A 29 23.73 0.65 2.15
CA SER A 29 25.09 0.15 2.43
C SER A 29 25.46 -1.08 1.60
N LYS A 30 24.53 -1.62 0.80
CA LYS A 30 24.67 -2.85 0.00
C LYS A 30 24.91 -4.11 0.83
N GLU A 31 24.49 -4.10 2.10
CA GLU A 31 24.49 -5.29 2.97
C GLU A 31 23.43 -6.30 2.53
N ILE A 32 22.34 -5.83 1.92
CA ILE A 32 21.29 -6.67 1.33
C ILE A 32 21.05 -6.31 -0.13
N SER A 33 20.65 -7.29 -0.92
CA SER A 33 20.20 -7.08 -2.29
C SER A 33 18.79 -6.48 -2.35
N PRO A 34 18.37 -5.87 -3.47
CA PRO A 34 16.99 -5.43 -3.67
C PRO A 34 15.96 -6.55 -3.50
N MET A 35 16.30 -7.80 -3.89
CA MET A 35 15.44 -8.96 -3.71
C MET A 35 15.23 -9.27 -2.23
N GLU A 36 16.32 -9.35 -1.45
CA GLU A 36 16.22 -9.57 0.00
C GLU A 36 15.50 -8.43 0.71
N PHE A 37 15.68 -7.19 0.26
CA PHE A 37 14.88 -6.07 0.75
C PHE A 37 13.40 -6.33 0.50
N ALA A 38 13.01 -6.68 -0.73
CA ALA A 38 11.62 -6.96 -1.10
C ALA A 38 11.03 -8.15 -0.33
N GLU A 39 11.82 -9.17 0.01
CA GLU A 39 11.40 -10.33 0.83
C GLU A 39 11.19 -9.98 2.30
N LYS A 40 12.07 -9.14 2.86
CA LYS A 40 12.07 -8.77 4.29
C LYS A 40 11.22 -7.55 4.60
N PHE A 41 10.84 -6.77 3.59
CA PHE A 41 10.12 -5.52 3.77
C PHE A 41 8.81 -5.75 4.53
N PRO A 42 8.52 -4.98 5.59
CA PRO A 42 7.30 -5.12 6.37
C PRO A 42 6.12 -4.54 5.59
N ILE A 43 5.18 -5.41 5.24
CA ILE A 43 3.91 -5.00 4.63
C ILE A 43 2.89 -4.83 5.73
N LYS A 44 2.32 -3.64 5.81
CA LYS A 44 1.19 -3.34 6.68
C LYS A 44 0.05 -2.88 5.79
N VAL A 45 -1.14 -3.42 6.02
CA VAL A 45 -2.38 -2.97 5.38
C VAL A 45 -3.25 -2.34 6.44
N GLU A 46 -3.65 -1.10 6.23
CA GLU A 46 -4.60 -0.42 7.11
C GLU A 46 -5.99 -1.01 6.97
N LYS A 47 -6.74 -1.00 8.08
CA LYS A 47 -8.08 -1.59 8.14
C LYS A 47 -9.14 -0.50 8.10
N MET A 48 -10.12 -0.70 7.23
CA MET A 48 -11.29 0.15 7.07
C MET A 48 -12.51 -0.75 6.81
N PRO A 49 -13.71 -0.42 7.31
CA PRO A 49 -14.93 -1.15 6.98
C PRO A 49 -15.18 -1.19 5.47
N LYS A 50 -15.74 -2.30 4.96
CA LYS A 50 -16.00 -2.50 3.53
C LYS A 50 -16.93 -1.42 2.98
N GLU A 51 -17.91 -1.02 3.77
CA GLU A 51 -18.94 -0.04 3.46
C GLU A 51 -18.37 1.37 3.29
N GLU A 52 -17.24 1.67 3.94
CA GLU A 52 -16.51 2.94 3.81
C GLU A 52 -15.47 2.86 2.68
N LEU A 53 -14.78 1.71 2.57
CA LEU A 53 -13.69 1.52 1.62
C LEU A 53 -14.14 1.61 0.16
N ILE A 54 -15.26 0.97 -0.19
CA ILE A 54 -15.74 0.92 -1.59
C ILE A 54 -16.08 2.33 -2.12
N PRO A 55 -16.90 3.15 -1.42
CA PRO A 55 -17.19 4.51 -1.88
C PRO A 55 -15.95 5.40 -2.03
N ILE A 56 -14.98 5.27 -1.11
CA ILE A 56 -13.74 6.07 -1.17
C ILE A 56 -12.91 5.65 -2.39
N ALA A 57 -12.71 4.36 -2.60
CA ALA A 57 -11.96 3.85 -3.76
C ALA A 57 -12.60 4.29 -5.09
N VAL A 58 -13.94 4.20 -5.19
CA VAL A 58 -14.69 4.67 -6.36
C VAL A 58 -14.55 6.18 -6.57
N THR A 59 -14.57 6.97 -5.49
CA THR A 59 -14.39 8.42 -5.56
C THR A 59 -13.00 8.77 -6.10
N VAL A 60 -11.94 8.15 -5.56
CA VAL A 60 -10.58 8.35 -6.04
C VAL A 60 -10.40 7.92 -7.49
N TYR A 61 -11.05 6.84 -7.91
CA TYR A 61 -11.05 6.42 -9.32
C TYR A 61 -11.71 7.46 -10.23
N LYS A 62 -12.87 8.01 -9.83
CA LYS A 62 -13.56 9.08 -10.58
C LYS A 62 -12.71 10.34 -10.68
N GLU A 63 -12.02 10.72 -9.61
CA GLU A 63 -11.11 11.87 -9.60
C GLU A 63 -9.92 11.65 -10.55
N THR A 64 -9.36 10.44 -10.55
CA THR A 64 -8.15 10.10 -11.32
C THR A 64 -8.43 9.87 -12.81
N HIS A 65 -9.55 9.24 -13.15
CA HIS A 65 -9.86 8.81 -14.51
C HIS A 65 -11.10 9.45 -15.13
N GLY A 66 -11.84 10.23 -14.36
CA GLY A 66 -13.05 10.92 -14.78
C GLY A 66 -14.32 10.07 -14.69
N GLU A 67 -15.43 10.76 -14.40
CA GLU A 67 -16.76 10.14 -14.24
C GLU A 67 -17.24 9.39 -15.48
N LYS A 68 -16.87 9.85 -16.68
CA LYS A 68 -17.21 9.16 -17.94
C LYS A 68 -16.64 7.75 -18.02
N LYS A 69 -15.43 7.53 -17.49
CA LYS A 69 -14.79 6.21 -17.50
C LYS A 69 -15.48 5.31 -16.48
N TYR A 70 -15.76 5.84 -15.28
CA TYR A 70 -16.52 5.12 -14.27
C TYR A 70 -17.91 4.68 -14.74
N LYS A 71 -18.67 5.55 -15.42
CA LYS A 71 -20.02 5.21 -15.92
C LYS A 71 -20.05 3.99 -16.85
N LYS A 72 -18.94 3.68 -17.53
CA LYS A 72 -18.83 2.49 -18.39
C LYS A 72 -18.70 1.18 -17.61
N ILE A 73 -18.17 1.25 -16.39
CA ILE A 73 -17.83 0.08 -15.57
C ILE A 73 -18.64 -0.01 -14.27
N GLN A 74 -19.50 0.97 -13.97
CA GLN A 74 -20.20 1.06 -12.68
C GLN A 74 -21.12 -0.11 -12.35
N ASN A 75 -21.55 -0.88 -13.36
CA ASN A 75 -22.40 -2.06 -13.20
C ASN A 75 -21.61 -3.37 -13.30
N ASP A 76 -20.30 -3.29 -13.50
CA ASP A 76 -19.39 -4.43 -13.56
C ASP A 76 -18.77 -4.63 -12.18
N PHE A 77 -19.23 -5.67 -11.48
CA PHE A 77 -18.78 -5.96 -10.12
C PHE A 77 -17.28 -6.25 -10.07
N ASP A 78 -16.75 -7.01 -11.02
CA ASP A 78 -15.33 -7.36 -11.07
C ASP A 78 -14.48 -6.10 -11.31
N ALA A 79 -14.95 -5.19 -12.17
CA ALA A 79 -14.28 -3.90 -12.38
C ALA A 79 -14.28 -3.04 -11.10
N ILE A 80 -15.37 -3.02 -10.33
CA ILE A 80 -15.41 -2.32 -9.04
C ILE A 80 -14.46 -2.96 -8.03
N ILE A 81 -14.42 -4.29 -7.93
CA ILE A 81 -13.46 -4.99 -7.07
C ILE A 81 -12.01 -4.68 -7.50
N GLY A 82 -11.74 -4.62 -8.81
CA GLY A 82 -10.45 -4.19 -9.36
C GLY A 82 -10.04 -2.80 -8.89
N ILE A 83 -10.96 -1.82 -8.93
CA ILE A 83 -10.72 -0.46 -8.41
C ILE A 83 -10.35 -0.50 -6.92
N VAL A 84 -11.07 -1.29 -6.13
CA VAL A 84 -10.81 -1.36 -4.69
C VAL A 84 -9.48 -2.03 -4.39
N ARG A 85 -9.12 -3.11 -5.11
CA ARG A 85 -7.79 -3.75 -4.99
C ARG A 85 -6.67 -2.75 -5.26
N GLU A 86 -6.78 -1.99 -6.34
CA GLU A 86 -5.79 -0.98 -6.71
C GLU A 86 -5.70 0.12 -5.64
N PHE A 87 -6.84 0.58 -5.14
CA PHE A 87 -6.90 1.57 -4.08
C PHE A 87 -6.22 1.07 -2.78
N VAL A 88 -6.54 -0.15 -2.35
CA VAL A 88 -5.93 -0.74 -1.14
C VAL A 88 -4.41 -0.83 -1.32
N LEU A 89 -3.95 -1.39 -2.44
CA LEU A 89 -2.53 -1.52 -2.75
C LEU A 89 -1.79 -0.18 -2.69
N MET A 90 -2.33 0.86 -3.33
CA MET A 90 -1.65 2.15 -3.47
C MET A 90 -1.72 3.03 -2.22
N TYR A 91 -2.84 3.02 -1.50
CA TYR A 91 -3.13 4.01 -0.46
C TYR A 91 -3.22 3.42 0.94
N MET A 92 -3.46 2.11 1.05
CA MET A 92 -3.66 1.47 2.35
C MET A 92 -2.53 0.53 2.74
N THR A 93 -1.51 0.37 1.89
CA THR A 93 -0.35 -0.46 2.20
C THR A 93 0.94 0.34 2.30
N THR A 94 1.94 -0.25 2.94
CA THR A 94 3.32 0.27 2.96
C THR A 94 4.09 0.03 1.64
N LEU A 95 3.41 -0.38 0.56
CA LEU A 95 4.04 -0.64 -0.75
C LEU A 95 4.75 0.59 -1.29
N ARG A 96 4.17 1.79 -1.10
CA ARG A 96 4.74 3.05 -1.60
C ARG A 96 6.08 3.36 -0.95
N GLU A 97 6.22 3.10 0.34
CA GLU A 97 7.45 3.28 1.11
C GLU A 97 8.52 2.35 0.56
N GLY A 98 8.21 1.07 0.35
CA GLY A 98 9.16 0.11 -0.22
C GLY A 98 9.55 0.44 -1.66
N TYR A 99 8.58 0.83 -2.49
CA TYR A 99 8.79 1.22 -3.89
C TYR A 99 9.87 2.30 -4.03
N GLN A 100 9.90 3.30 -3.15
CA GLN A 100 10.89 4.39 -3.23
C GLN A 100 12.35 3.89 -3.25
N PHE A 101 12.62 2.75 -2.61
CA PHE A 101 13.95 2.17 -2.49
C PHE A 101 14.32 1.21 -3.63
N ILE A 102 13.34 0.51 -4.20
CA ILE A 102 13.57 -0.55 -5.21
C ILE A 102 12.96 -0.28 -6.59
N LYS A 103 12.41 0.91 -6.85
CA LYS A 103 11.75 1.27 -8.13
C LYS A 103 12.56 1.07 -9.41
N LYS A 104 13.89 0.90 -9.31
CA LYS A 104 14.77 0.64 -10.47
C LYS A 104 15.04 -0.87 -10.67
N ASN A 105 14.50 -1.73 -9.81
CA ASN A 105 14.67 -3.17 -9.87
C ASN A 105 13.29 -3.83 -10.02
N ASP A 106 12.93 -4.11 -11.27
CA ASP A 106 11.59 -4.59 -11.63
C ASP A 106 11.25 -5.91 -10.95
N LYS A 107 12.22 -6.82 -10.80
CA LYS A 107 12.01 -8.13 -10.15
C LYS A 107 11.70 -7.97 -8.66
N ALA A 108 12.49 -7.16 -7.96
CA ALA A 108 12.26 -6.89 -6.55
C ALA A 108 10.94 -6.15 -6.33
N PHE A 109 10.61 -5.20 -7.21
CA PHE A 109 9.37 -4.47 -7.13
C PHE A 109 8.14 -5.36 -7.41
N ALA A 110 8.21 -6.24 -8.40
CA ALA A 110 7.17 -7.23 -8.68
C ALA A 110 6.92 -8.13 -7.47
N LEU A 111 7.98 -8.64 -6.84
CA LEU A 111 7.86 -9.43 -5.61
C LEU A 111 7.20 -8.64 -4.48
N LEU A 112 7.63 -7.40 -4.24
CA LEU A 112 7.05 -6.57 -3.19
C LEU A 112 5.56 -6.29 -3.45
N THR A 113 5.19 -6.06 -4.70
CA THR A 113 3.80 -5.83 -5.13
C THR A 113 2.95 -7.08 -4.91
N GLN A 114 3.46 -8.26 -5.29
CA GLN A 114 2.76 -9.52 -5.05
C GLN A 114 2.52 -9.75 -3.55
N ARG A 115 3.56 -9.58 -2.72
CA ARG A 115 3.41 -9.70 -1.27
C ARG A 115 2.41 -8.69 -0.70
N ALA A 116 2.34 -7.48 -1.26
CA ALA A 116 1.36 -6.47 -0.85
C ALA A 116 -0.07 -6.86 -1.24
N ALA A 117 -0.24 -7.48 -2.40
CA ALA A 117 -1.53 -8.01 -2.85
C ALA A 117 -2.00 -9.17 -1.97
N ASP A 118 -1.11 -10.12 -1.69
CA ASP A 118 -1.39 -11.28 -0.82
C ASP A 118 -1.81 -10.82 0.58
N GLU A 119 -1.07 -9.87 1.17
CA GLU A 119 -1.40 -9.32 2.49
C GLU A 119 -2.71 -8.53 2.47
N SER A 120 -3.00 -7.81 1.38
CA SER A 120 -4.26 -7.10 1.19
C SER A 120 -5.45 -8.07 1.16
N MET A 121 -5.32 -9.21 0.49
CA MET A 121 -6.35 -10.26 0.48
C MET A 121 -6.45 -10.99 1.82
N ARG A 122 -5.35 -11.14 2.55
CA ARG A 122 -5.39 -11.67 3.92
C ARG A 122 -6.19 -10.76 4.86
N VAL A 123 -6.07 -9.44 4.69
CA VAL A 123 -6.80 -8.45 5.50
C VAL A 123 -8.23 -8.23 5.02
N TYR A 124 -8.46 -8.30 3.71
CA TYR A 124 -9.76 -8.16 3.06
C TYR A 124 -10.06 -9.39 2.19
N PRO A 125 -10.48 -10.53 2.78
CA PRO A 125 -10.68 -11.79 2.03
C PRO A 125 -11.65 -11.68 0.86
N TRP A 126 -12.66 -10.81 0.95
CA TRP A 126 -13.61 -10.54 -0.13
C TRP A 126 -12.98 -9.88 -1.36
N LEU A 127 -11.76 -9.35 -1.27
CA LEU A 127 -10.98 -8.92 -2.42
C LEU A 127 -10.34 -10.09 -3.17
N SER A 128 -10.39 -11.32 -2.67
CA SER A 128 -9.83 -12.50 -3.38
C SER A 128 -10.83 -13.19 -4.31
N GLU A 129 -12.13 -12.86 -4.22
CA GLU A 129 -13.16 -13.39 -5.12
C GLU A 129 -12.77 -13.09 -6.58
N ASN A 130 -12.61 -14.13 -7.40
CA ASN A 130 -12.15 -14.07 -8.80
C ASN A 130 -10.68 -13.63 -9.02
N TYR A 131 -9.84 -13.50 -8.00
CA TYR A 131 -8.42 -13.11 -8.19
C TYR A 131 -7.54 -14.23 -8.77
N TYR A 132 -7.88 -15.49 -8.49
CA TYR A 132 -7.13 -16.68 -8.95
C TYR A 132 -7.76 -17.36 -10.18
N MET A 133 -8.71 -16.71 -10.85
CA MET A 133 -9.49 -17.31 -11.95
C MET A 133 -8.96 -16.95 -13.36
N ASP A 134 -7.83 -16.24 -13.45
CA ASP A 134 -7.12 -15.94 -14.71
C ASP A 134 -5.79 -16.71 -14.81
#